data_AF-A0A7R9HYC7-F1
#
_entry.id   AF-A0A7R9HYC7-F1
#
_cell.length_a   1.000
_cell.length_b   1.000
_cell.length_c   1.000
_cell.angle_alpha   90.00
_cell.angle_beta   90.00
_cell.angle_gamma   90.00
#
_symmetry.space_group_name_H-M   'P 1'
#
loop_
_entity.id
_entity.type
_entity.pdbx_description
1 polymer ?
#
loop_
_entity_poly.entity_id
_entity_poly.type
_entity_poly.pdbx_seq_one_letter_code
_entity_poly.pdbx_strand_id
1 'polypeptide(L)'
;MSMLQEKRRKVKWSLNPRGTAWSKDNNKFGQRLLEKMGWKEGCGLGAKLQGPVEHVKVTFKNDSKGIGFKEGSEEWTEHQSNFDSLLTQLNGGRSENKGVTSLEQVSRRSRARLQ
;
A
#
# COMPACT_ATOMS: atom_id res chain seq x y z
N MET A 1 -7.69 32.50 19.17
CA MET A 1 -6.96 31.21 19.27
C MET A 1 -7.22 30.43 17.99
N SER A 2 -6.30 30.45 17.01
CA SER A 2 -6.50 29.88 15.67
C SER A 2 -5.50 28.77 15.34
N MET A 3 -5.24 27.88 16.31
CA MET A 3 -4.20 26.84 16.24
C MET A 3 -4.76 25.41 16.05
N LEU A 4 -6.02 25.24 15.64
CA LEU A 4 -6.70 23.93 15.59
C LEU A 4 -7.18 23.51 14.20
N GLN A 5 -6.51 23.93 13.12
CA GLN A 5 -6.83 23.41 11.80
C GLN A 5 -5.56 23.02 11.06
N GLU A 6 -5.42 21.71 10.80
CA GLU A 6 -4.29 21.16 10.07
C GLU A 6 -4.19 21.83 8.69
N LYS A 7 -2.96 22.16 8.28
CA LYS A 7 -2.70 22.81 6.99
C LYS A 7 -3.18 21.89 5.88
N ARG A 8 -4.21 22.30 5.14
CA ARG A 8 -4.81 21.54 4.03
C ARG A 8 -3.71 21.14 3.03
N ARG A 9 -3.31 19.87 3.05
CA ARG A 9 -2.34 19.33 2.08
C ARG A 9 -3.04 19.18 0.73
N LYS A 10 -2.50 19.84 -0.30
CA LYS A 10 -2.94 19.59 -1.68
C LYS A 10 -2.43 18.20 -2.08
N VAL A 11 -3.31 17.21 -2.07
CA VAL A 11 -2.98 15.86 -2.54
C VAL A 11 -2.96 15.88 -4.06
N LYS A 12 -1.79 15.61 -4.65
CA LYS A 12 -1.66 15.43 -6.10
C LYS A 12 -2.26 14.07 -6.45
N TRP A 13 -3.43 14.07 -7.07
CA TRP A 13 -4.05 12.87 -7.62
C TRP A 13 -3.23 12.43 -8.84
N SER A 14 -2.42 11.39 -8.69
CA SER A 14 -1.74 10.74 -9.82
C SER A 14 -2.66 9.72 -10.47
N LEU A 15 -2.51 9.49 -11.78
CA LEU A 15 -3.24 8.43 -12.51
C LEU A 15 -2.94 7.02 -11.95
N ASN A 16 -1.90 6.88 -11.15
CA ASN A 16 -1.48 5.62 -10.55
C ASN A 16 -1.18 5.81 -9.06
N PRO A 17 -2.23 5.89 -8.21
CA PRO A 17 -2.07 6.18 -6.78
C PRO A 17 -1.36 5.06 -6.00
N ARG A 18 -1.29 3.84 -6.54
CA ARG A 18 -0.58 2.69 -5.92
C ARG A 18 0.75 2.34 -6.60
N GLY A 19 1.17 3.05 -7.64
CA GLY A 19 2.38 2.72 -8.39
C GLY A 19 2.33 1.41 -9.22
N THR A 20 1.20 0.70 -9.29
CA THR A 20 1.13 -0.66 -9.87
C THR A 20 1.08 -0.72 -11.40
N ALA A 21 0.93 0.39 -12.11
CA ALA A 21 0.89 0.38 -13.58
C ALA A 21 2.14 -0.27 -14.20
N TRP A 22 3.33 0.03 -13.68
CA TRP A 22 4.58 -0.57 -14.14
C TRP A 22 4.58 -2.10 -13.96
N SER A 23 4.14 -2.61 -12.81
CA SER A 23 4.22 -4.05 -12.54
C SER A 23 3.22 -4.87 -13.35
N LYS A 24 2.08 -4.28 -13.72
CA LYS A 24 1.02 -4.91 -14.51
C LYS A 24 1.20 -4.81 -16.02
N ASP A 25 2.19 -4.07 -16.49
CA ASP A 25 2.46 -3.93 -17.92
C ASP A 25 3.19 -5.17 -18.45
N ASN A 26 2.52 -6.04 -19.21
CA ASN A 26 3.17 -7.24 -19.76
C ASN A 26 4.08 -6.94 -20.98
N ASN A 27 4.13 -5.69 -21.44
CA ASN A 27 4.77 -5.32 -22.69
C ASN A 27 6.16 -4.67 -22.54
N LYS A 28 6.83 -4.94 -21.42
CA LYS A 28 8.10 -4.29 -21.08
C LYS A 28 9.28 -4.94 -21.81
N PHE A 29 10.30 -4.13 -22.09
CA PHE A 29 11.54 -4.61 -22.72
C PHE A 29 12.17 -5.81 -21.99
N GLY A 30 12.32 -5.71 -20.66
CA GLY A 30 12.91 -6.78 -19.86
C GLY A 30 12.07 -8.07 -19.87
N GLN A 31 10.74 -7.94 -19.89
CA GLN A 31 9.85 -9.09 -19.97
C GLN A 31 9.95 -9.79 -21.33
N ARG A 32 9.90 -9.03 -22.43
CA ARG A 32 10.10 -9.57 -23.79
C ARG A 32 11.46 -10.25 -23.94
N LEU A 33 12.51 -9.71 -23.31
CA LEU A 33 13.84 -10.32 -23.33
C LEU A 33 13.86 -11.65 -22.56
N LEU A 34 13.24 -11.72 -21.38
CA LEU A 34 13.13 -12.95 -20.60
C LEU A 34 12.34 -14.02 -21.37
N GLU A 35 11.22 -13.63 -21.98
CA GLU A 35 10.40 -14.53 -22.81
C GLU A 35 11.19 -15.09 -24.00
N LYS A 36 12.01 -14.27 -24.66
CA LYS A 36 12.92 -14.73 -25.72
C LYS A 36 13.96 -15.73 -25.22
N MET A 37 14.35 -15.66 -23.95
CA MET A 37 15.27 -16.61 -23.31
C MET A 37 14.55 -17.85 -22.76
N GLY A 38 13.25 -18.02 -23.05
CA GLY A 38 12.47 -19.20 -22.66
C GLY A 38 11.79 -19.09 -21.29
N TRP A 39 11.87 -17.94 -20.63
CA TRP A 39 11.10 -17.68 -19.41
C TRP A 39 9.61 -17.48 -19.74
N LYS A 40 8.72 -17.89 -18.84
CA LYS A 40 7.27 -17.72 -18.99
C LYS A 40 6.69 -17.09 -17.72
N GLU A 41 5.63 -16.30 -17.88
CA GLU A 41 4.89 -15.75 -16.75
C GLU A 41 4.46 -16.88 -15.79
N GLY A 42 4.76 -16.70 -14.49
CA GLY A 42 4.45 -17.69 -13.46
C GLY A 42 5.53 -18.75 -13.22
N CYS A 43 6.55 -18.86 -14.07
CA CYS A 43 7.69 -19.75 -13.84
C CYS A 43 8.79 -19.06 -13.02
N GLY A 44 9.33 -19.77 -12.03
CA GLY A 44 10.52 -19.36 -11.30
C GLY A 44 11.77 -19.33 -12.21
N LEU A 45 12.78 -18.54 -11.84
CA LEU A 45 14.05 -18.51 -12.57
C LEU A 45 14.97 -19.69 -12.20
N GLY A 46 15.94 -20.00 -13.06
CA GLY A 46 16.95 -21.04 -12.84
C GLY A 46 16.66 -22.37 -13.56
N ALA A 47 17.66 -23.26 -13.60
CA ALA A 47 17.63 -24.47 -14.43
C ALA A 47 16.47 -25.44 -14.12
N LYS A 48 16.01 -25.45 -12.86
CA LYS A 48 14.86 -26.25 -12.40
C LYS A 48 13.64 -25.40 -12.01
N LEU A 49 13.60 -24.13 -12.43
CA LEU A 49 12.54 -23.18 -12.06
C LEU A 49 12.37 -22.96 -10.55
N GLN A 50 13.46 -23.12 -9.77
CA GLN A 50 13.46 -22.99 -8.30
C GLN A 50 13.31 -21.53 -7.83
N GLY A 51 13.65 -20.54 -8.66
CA GLY A 51 13.60 -19.14 -8.25
C GLY A 51 12.20 -18.71 -7.76
N PRO A 52 12.13 -17.78 -6.80
CA PRO A 52 10.85 -17.23 -6.36
C PRO A 52 10.13 -16.55 -7.54
N VAL A 53 8.82 -16.80 -7.65
CA VAL A 53 7.97 -16.25 -8.72
C VAL A 53 7.58 -14.79 -8.43
N GLU A 54 7.46 -14.45 -7.15
CA GLU A 54 7.16 -13.09 -6.71
C GLU A 54 8.42 -12.32 -6.29
N HIS A 55 8.37 -11.00 -6.48
CA HIS A 55 9.40 -10.09 -5.98
C HIS A 55 9.37 -10.01 -4.45
N VAL A 56 10.52 -9.68 -3.86
CA VAL A 56 10.63 -9.44 -2.42
C VAL A 56 9.80 -8.21 -2.05
N LYS A 57 8.85 -8.37 -1.14
CA LYS A 57 8.01 -7.29 -0.63
C LYS A 57 8.66 -6.72 0.63
N VAL A 58 8.84 -5.40 0.67
CA VAL A 58 9.28 -4.70 1.87
C VAL A 58 8.05 -4.08 2.54
N THR A 59 7.80 -4.45 3.79
CA THR A 59 6.77 -3.82 4.60
C THR A 59 7.26 -2.45 5.05
N PHE A 60 6.55 -1.39 4.66
CA PHE A 60 6.82 -0.06 5.20
C PHE A 60 6.32 0.01 6.63
N LYS A 61 7.21 0.36 7.56
CA LYS A 61 6.85 0.58 8.96
C LYS A 61 6.46 2.04 9.15
N ASN A 62 5.23 2.28 9.59
CA ASN A 62 4.75 3.62 9.92
C ASN A 62 4.60 3.84 11.44
N ASP A 63 5.15 2.92 12.24
CA ASP A 63 5.01 2.92 13.69
C ASP A 63 6.29 3.40 14.35
N SER A 64 6.16 4.06 15.49
CA SER A 64 7.27 4.51 16.34
C SER A 64 7.96 3.39 17.13
N LYS A 65 7.44 2.15 17.06
CA LYS A 65 7.97 1.00 17.80
C LYS A 65 9.39 0.65 17.32
N GLY A 66 10.18 -0.05 18.14
CA GLY A 66 11.52 -0.54 17.76
C GLY A 66 11.50 -1.66 16.71
N ILE A 67 12.59 -1.86 15.96
CA ILE A 67 12.77 -3.05 15.12
C ILE A 67 12.89 -4.26 16.05
N GLY A 68 12.16 -5.35 15.77
CA GLY A 68 12.16 -6.54 16.64
C GLY A 68 11.22 -6.45 17.85
N PHE A 69 10.44 -5.37 17.99
CA PHE A 69 9.37 -5.31 18.98
C PHE A 69 8.35 -6.42 18.69
N LYS A 70 8.29 -7.41 19.58
CA LYS A 70 7.22 -8.40 19.62
C LYS A 70 6.25 -7.93 20.69
N GLU A 71 4.96 -7.97 20.40
CA GLU A 71 3.93 -7.75 21.39
C GLU A 71 3.96 -8.95 22.34
N GLY A 72 4.80 -8.85 23.38
CA GLY A 72 4.87 -9.83 24.44
C GLY A 72 3.61 -9.71 25.29
N SER A 73 3.05 -10.86 25.68
CA SER A 73 2.02 -11.03 26.71
C SER A 73 2.59 -10.68 28.11
N GLU A 74 3.33 -9.59 28.21
CA GLU A 74 3.82 -9.08 29.48
C GLU A 74 2.76 -8.11 30.00
N GLU A 75 2.14 -8.47 31.12
CA GLU A 75 1.02 -7.78 31.77
C GLU A 75 1.29 -6.27 31.99
N TRP A 76 2.56 -5.87 32.15
CA TRP A 76 2.98 -4.47 32.24
C TRP A 76 2.80 -3.65 30.93
N THR A 77 2.93 -4.29 29.77
CA THR A 77 2.79 -3.62 28.45
C THR A 77 1.32 -3.53 28.01
N GLU A 78 0.44 -4.39 28.54
CA GLU A 78 -0.98 -4.42 28.22
C GLU A 78 -1.70 -3.13 28.61
N HIS A 79 -1.36 -2.56 29.77
CA HIS A 79 -1.95 -1.31 30.24
C HIS A 79 -1.66 -0.14 29.30
N GLN A 80 -0.44 -0.08 28.73
CA GLN A 80 -0.08 0.97 27.79
C GLN A 80 -0.86 0.85 26.48
N SER A 81 -0.96 -0.37 25.91
CA SER A 81 -1.74 -0.60 24.69
C SER A 81 -3.23 -0.33 24.87
N ASN A 82 -3.81 -0.71 26.02
CA ASN A 82 -5.22 -0.45 26.33
C ASN A 82 -5.49 1.05 26.49
N PHE A 83 -4.58 1.77 27.14
CA PHE A 83 -4.68 3.22 27.28
C PHE A 83 -4.55 3.93 25.93
N ASP A 84 -3.59 3.55 25.10
CA ASP A 84 -3.43 4.09 23.75
C ASP A 84 -4.68 3.84 22.89
N SER A 85 -5.27 2.64 22.97
CA SER A 85 -6.54 2.32 22.31
C SER A 85 -7.67 3.23 22.76
N LEU A 86 -7.80 3.47 24.07
CA LEU A 86 -8.80 4.36 24.65
C LEU A 86 -8.62 5.80 24.16
N LEU A 87 -7.37 6.30 24.12
CA LEU A 87 -7.06 7.61 23.56
C LEU A 87 -7.44 7.72 22.07
N THR A 88 -7.18 6.68 21.27
CA THR A 88 -7.57 6.67 19.85
C THR A 88 -9.08 6.68 19.65
N GLN A 89 -9.83 5.96 20.50
CA GLN A 89 -11.29 5.96 20.47
C GLN A 89 -11.84 7.34 20.83
N LEU A 90 -11.35 7.96 21.90
CA LEU A 90 -11.76 9.29 22.35
C LEU A 90 -11.40 10.40 21.35
N ASN A 91 -10.25 10.29 20.68
CA ASN A 91 -9.85 11.22 19.62
C ASN A 91 -10.69 11.07 18.33
N GLY A 92 -11.76 10.27 18.38
CA GLY A 92 -12.70 10.07 17.29
C GLY A 92 -12.18 9.05 16.29
N GLY A 93 -12.03 7.80 16.73
CA GLY A 93 -11.77 6.62 15.91
C GLY A 93 -12.81 6.41 14.82
N ARG A 94 -12.79 7.28 13.81
CA ARG A 94 -13.62 7.29 12.62
C ARG A 94 -12.75 7.61 11.41
N SER A 95 -11.69 6.84 11.23
CA SER A 95 -11.23 6.53 9.89
C SER A 95 -12.18 5.46 9.34
N GLU A 96 -13.42 5.85 9.05
CA GLU A 96 -14.23 5.00 8.20
C GLU A 96 -13.52 4.91 6.86
N ASN A 97 -13.21 3.68 6.48
CA ASN A 97 -13.25 3.24 5.10
C ASN A 97 -14.61 3.67 4.51
N LYS A 98 -14.74 4.94 4.13
CA LYS A 98 -15.79 5.38 3.22
C LYS A 98 -15.54 4.59 1.95
N GLY A 99 -16.41 3.61 1.70
CA GLY A 99 -16.40 2.79 0.49
C GLY A 99 -16.10 3.68 -0.70
N VAL A 100 -14.90 3.54 -1.23
CA VAL A 100 -14.42 4.36 -2.34
C VAL A 100 -15.23 3.89 -3.53
N THR A 101 -16.23 4.66 -3.97
CA THR A 101 -16.72 4.54 -5.34
C THR A 101 -15.48 4.55 -6.22
N SER A 102 -15.23 3.47 -6.96
CA SER A 102 -13.98 3.28 -7.69
C SER A 102 -13.65 4.57 -8.44
N LEU A 103 -12.43 5.09 -8.29
CA LEU A 103 -12.02 6.33 -8.96
C LEU A 103 -12.28 6.26 -10.47
N GLU A 104 -12.25 5.04 -11.02
CA GLU A 104 -12.62 4.74 -12.40
C GLU A 104 -14.10 5.04 -12.71
N GLN A 105 -15.02 4.76 -11.78
CA GLN A 105 -16.45 5.08 -11.92
C GLN A 105 -16.71 6.60 -11.86
N VAL A 106 -15.95 7.33 -11.02
CA VAL A 106 -16.04 8.79 -10.95
C VAL A 106 -15.44 9.44 -12.21
N SER A 107 -14.29 8.92 -12.67
CA SER A 107 -13.63 9.34 -13.92
C SER A 107 -14.53 9.13 -15.14
N ARG A 108 -15.19 7.96 -15.26
CA ARG A 108 -16.15 7.65 -16.33
C ARG A 108 -17.32 8.63 -16.43
N ARG A 109 -17.74 9.25 -15.32
CA ARG A 109 -18.84 10.22 -15.29
C ARG A 109 -18.41 11.66 -15.62
N SER A 110 -17.11 11.93 -15.69
CA SER A 110 -16.59 13.27 -15.94
C SER A 110 -16.57 13.60 -17.44
N ARG A 111 -17.11 14.77 -17.80
CA ARG A 111 -17.16 15.28 -19.19
C ARG A 111 -15.79 15.70 -19.75
N ALA A 112 -14.76 15.68 -18.92
CA ALA A 112 -13.38 16.08 -19.26
C ALA A 112 -12.48 14.90 -19.68
N ARG A 113 -13.02 13.67 -19.74
CA ARG A 113 -12.27 12.49 -20.18
C ARG A 113 -12.06 12.54 -21.69
N LEU A 114 -10.84 12.82 -22.12
CA LEU A 114 -10.40 12.59 -23.50
C LEU A 114 -10.20 11.08 -23.69
N GLN A 115 -10.73 10.55 -24.79
CA GLN A 115 -10.68 9.12 -25.14
C GLN A 115 -9.26 8.62 -25.39
#